data_AF-A0A820F8Y3-F1
#
_entry.id   AF-A0A820F8Y3-F1
#
_cell.length_a   1.000
_cell.length_b   1.000
_cell.length_c   1.000
_cell.angle_alpha   90.00
_cell.angle_beta   90.00
_cell.angle_gamma   90.00
#
_symmetry.space_group_name_H-M   'P 1'
#
loop_
_entity.id
_entity.type
_entity.pdbx_description
1 polymer ?
#
loop_
_entity_poly.entity_id
_entity_poly.type
_entity_poly.pdbx_seq_one_letter_code
_entity_poly.pdbx_strand_id
1 'polypeptide(L)'
;KPVHLTAFLGYKAGMTHIVREVDRPASKLNKKETVEAVTIIETPPMIIVGVVGYIVTPRGLRAYKTIYAQHLNEECRRRFYKNWYASKRKAFTKYSQKWNDDTGKKALDNDFKQMTKYCKVIRVLAHTQMKLLRKRQKKAHIMEIQLNGGTVEQKVTFAREHLEKQIPVNQVFSKDEMIDTISVTKGRGFKGVTSLWHARKL
;
A
#
# COMPACT_ATOMS: atom_id res chain seq x y z
N LYS A 1 -7.44 17.36 -10.38
CA LYS A 1 -7.91 16.11 -9.72
C LYS A 1 -7.72 16.26 -8.20
N PRO A 2 -8.71 15.85 -7.39
CA PRO A 2 -8.59 15.84 -5.94
C PRO A 2 -7.46 14.93 -5.47
N VAL A 3 -7.05 15.07 -4.21
CA VAL A 3 -6.03 14.20 -3.62
C VAL A 3 -6.56 12.76 -3.59
N HIS A 4 -5.77 11.81 -4.09
CA HIS A 4 -6.11 10.39 -4.13
C HIS A 4 -4.87 9.52 -3.95
N LEU A 5 -5.12 8.27 -3.55
CA LEU A 5 -4.10 7.21 -3.47
C LEU A 5 -3.90 6.57 -4.83
N THR A 6 -2.72 5.98 -5.02
CA THR A 6 -2.31 5.43 -6.33
C THR A 6 -2.04 3.93 -6.30
N ALA A 7 -2.14 3.29 -5.14
CA ALA A 7 -1.83 1.88 -4.98
C ALA A 7 -2.62 1.28 -3.82
N PHE A 8 -2.78 -0.04 -3.87
CA PHE A 8 -3.43 -0.83 -2.84
C PHE A 8 -2.72 -2.19 -2.69
N LEU A 9 -2.76 -2.77 -1.49
CA LEU A 9 -2.26 -4.13 -1.25
C LEU A 9 -3.41 -5.12 -1.20
N GLY A 10 -3.38 -6.09 -2.10
CA GLY A 10 -4.29 -7.24 -2.11
C GLY A 10 -3.55 -8.57 -1.99
N TYR A 11 -4.29 -9.62 -1.69
CA TYR A 11 -3.79 -10.99 -1.56
C TYR A 11 -4.49 -11.87 -2.58
N LYS A 12 -3.72 -12.53 -3.45
CA LYS A 12 -4.28 -13.47 -4.41
C LYS A 12 -4.96 -14.64 -3.67
N ALA A 13 -6.27 -14.73 -3.80
CA ALA A 13 -7.09 -15.77 -3.19
C ALA A 13 -7.22 -17.00 -4.10
N GLY A 14 -7.29 -16.77 -5.41
CA GLY A 14 -7.46 -17.84 -6.38
C GLY A 14 -7.69 -17.32 -7.80
N MET A 15 -8.20 -18.20 -8.65
CA MET A 15 -8.60 -17.88 -10.02
C MET A 15 -9.92 -18.60 -10.30
N THR A 16 -10.81 -17.93 -11.01
CA THR A 16 -12.05 -18.50 -11.54
C THR A 16 -12.23 -18.05 -12.99
N HIS A 17 -13.36 -18.36 -13.60
CA HIS A 17 -13.78 -17.82 -14.88
C HIS A 17 -15.08 -17.04 -14.70
N ILE A 18 -15.30 -16.04 -15.56
CA ILE A 18 -16.58 -15.36 -15.70
C ILE A 18 -17.08 -15.54 -17.13
N VAL A 19 -18.40 -15.48 -17.28
CA VAL A 19 -19.04 -15.32 -18.58
C VAL A 19 -19.38 -13.85 -18.72
N ARG A 20 -18.96 -13.21 -19.81
CA ARG A 20 -19.40 -11.85 -20.16
C ARG A 20 -19.65 -11.73 -21.66
N GLU A 21 -20.57 -10.84 -22.01
CA GLU A 21 -20.77 -10.41 -23.38
C GLU A 21 -19.61 -9.50 -23.81
N VAL A 22 -19.07 -9.75 -25.00
CA VAL A 22 -17.98 -8.94 -25.56
C VAL A 22 -18.57 -7.79 -26.39
N ASP A 23 -18.28 -6.56 -25.96
CA ASP A 23 -18.50 -5.37 -26.77
C ASP A 23 -17.20 -4.93 -27.44
N ARG A 24 -16.99 -5.41 -28.68
CA ARG A 24 -15.84 -5.07 -29.53
C ARG A 24 -16.30 -5.01 -30.98
N PRO A 25 -16.68 -3.83 -31.49
CA PRO A 25 -17.05 -3.64 -32.89
C PRO A 25 -15.97 -4.21 -33.83
N ALA A 26 -16.39 -4.79 -34.96
CA ALA A 26 -15.56 -5.54 -35.93
C ALA A 26 -15.02 -6.91 -35.49
N SER A 27 -15.17 -7.33 -34.23
CA SER A 27 -14.81 -8.69 -33.80
C SER A 27 -15.90 -9.70 -34.17
N LYS A 28 -15.51 -10.92 -34.59
CA LYS A 28 -16.44 -12.07 -34.76
C LYS A 28 -17.13 -12.49 -33.45
N LEU A 29 -16.57 -12.06 -32.32
CA LEU A 29 -17.05 -12.32 -30.97
C LEU A 29 -17.96 -11.18 -30.43
N ASN A 30 -18.19 -10.11 -31.21
CA ASN A 30 -19.03 -9.00 -30.76
C ASN A 30 -20.45 -9.48 -30.44
N LYS A 31 -21.00 -9.05 -29.31
CA LYS A 31 -22.33 -9.45 -28.79
C LYS A 31 -22.50 -10.95 -28.57
N LYS A 32 -21.40 -11.66 -28.31
CA LYS A 32 -21.41 -13.08 -27.93
C LYS A 32 -20.87 -13.23 -26.52
N GLU A 33 -21.38 -14.25 -25.83
CA GLU A 33 -20.84 -14.67 -24.55
C GLU A 33 -19.45 -15.30 -24.73
N THR A 34 -18.51 -14.88 -23.90
CA THR A 34 -17.19 -15.46 -23.84
C THR A 34 -16.82 -15.78 -22.40
N VAL A 35 -16.03 -16.84 -22.24
CA VAL A 35 -15.49 -17.24 -20.94
C VAL A 35 -14.11 -16.62 -20.79
N GLU A 36 -13.93 -15.75 -19.79
CA GLU A 36 -12.65 -15.12 -19.49
C GLU A 36 -12.14 -15.56 -18.11
N ALA A 37 -10.85 -15.88 -18.03
CA ALA A 37 -10.20 -16.22 -16.77
C ALA A 37 -9.97 -14.96 -15.93
N VAL A 38 -10.35 -15.00 -14.66
CA VAL A 38 -10.19 -13.89 -13.72
C VAL A 38 -9.46 -14.33 -12.45
N THR A 39 -8.58 -13.47 -11.94
CA THR A 39 -7.92 -13.70 -10.65
C THR A 39 -8.71 -13.02 -9.54
N ILE A 40 -9.04 -13.78 -8.48
CA ILE A 40 -9.69 -13.22 -7.29
C ILE A 40 -8.60 -12.71 -6.35
N ILE A 41 -8.67 -11.43 -6.00
CA ILE A 41 -7.76 -10.77 -5.07
C ILE A 41 -8.57 -10.31 -3.86
N GLU A 42 -8.25 -10.84 -2.68
CA GLU A 42 -8.83 -10.42 -1.41
C GLU A 42 -8.15 -9.12 -0.94
N THR A 43 -8.94 -8.08 -0.71
CA THR A 43 -8.47 -6.71 -0.46
C THR A 43 -8.98 -6.20 0.89
N PRO A 44 -8.40 -6.67 2.02
CA PRO A 44 -8.79 -6.15 3.33
C PRO A 44 -8.48 -4.64 3.40
N PRO A 45 -9.31 -3.83 4.07
CA PRO A 45 -9.07 -2.39 4.17
C PRO A 45 -7.69 -2.09 4.74
N MET A 46 -6.98 -1.13 4.15
CA MET A 46 -5.68 -0.69 4.65
C MET A 46 -5.85 0.40 5.70
N ILE A 47 -4.93 0.49 6.65
CA ILE A 47 -4.90 1.56 7.65
C ILE A 47 -3.68 2.42 7.38
N ILE A 48 -3.88 3.74 7.26
CA ILE A 48 -2.76 4.69 7.19
C ILE A 48 -2.22 4.89 8.61
N VAL A 49 -0.93 4.65 8.79
CA VAL A 49 -0.23 4.75 10.09
C VAL A 49 0.87 5.79 10.10
N GLY A 50 1.08 6.49 8.99
CA GLY A 50 2.06 7.56 8.93
C GLY A 50 2.16 8.24 7.57
N VAL A 51 3.04 9.22 7.50
CA VAL A 51 3.29 10.06 6.34
C VAL A 51 4.79 10.24 6.20
N VAL A 52 5.31 10.14 4.98
CA VAL A 52 6.70 10.39 4.63
C VAL A 52 6.75 11.53 3.62
N GLY A 53 7.52 12.56 3.94
CA GLY A 53 7.81 13.67 3.05
C GLY A 53 9.10 13.44 2.29
N TYR A 54 9.08 13.68 0.99
CA TYR A 54 10.24 13.57 0.11
C TYR A 54 10.60 14.93 -0.48
N ILE A 55 11.88 15.29 -0.34
CA ILE A 55 12.47 16.46 -0.99
C ILE A 55 13.18 16.03 -2.27
N VAL A 56 13.19 16.92 -3.25
CA VAL A 56 13.96 16.73 -4.49
C VAL A 56 15.38 17.21 -4.23
N THR A 57 16.35 16.35 -4.47
CA THR A 57 17.77 16.69 -4.46
C THR A 57 18.33 16.43 -5.88
N PRO A 58 19.50 16.97 -6.24
CA PRO A 58 20.12 16.66 -7.54
C PRO A 58 20.36 15.17 -7.79
N ARG A 59 20.43 14.35 -6.73
CA ARG A 59 20.60 12.88 -6.81
C ARG A 59 19.27 12.11 -6.79
N GLY A 60 18.13 12.81 -6.86
CA GLY A 60 16.79 12.23 -6.79
C GLY A 60 16.04 12.56 -5.50
N LEU A 61 15.01 11.78 -5.19
CA LEU A 61 14.16 12.00 -4.03
C LEU A 61 14.84 11.49 -2.75
N ARG A 62 14.90 12.33 -1.72
CA ARG A 62 15.40 11.96 -0.39
C ARG A 62 14.27 12.06 0.63
N ALA A 63 14.14 11.04 1.47
CA ALA A 63 13.22 11.10 2.61
C ALA A 63 13.66 12.23 3.56
N TYR A 64 12.74 13.14 3.85
CA TYR A 64 12.97 14.32 4.67
C TYR A 64 12.51 14.09 6.10
N LYS A 65 11.21 13.79 6.28
CA LYS A 65 10.61 13.49 7.58
C LYS A 65 9.57 12.40 7.46
N THR A 66 9.46 11.61 8.52
CA THR A 66 8.43 10.58 8.67
C THR A 66 7.67 10.84 9.95
N ILE A 67 6.36 11.03 9.82
CA ILE A 67 5.44 11.22 10.94
C ILE A 67 4.59 9.96 11.06
N TYR A 68 4.54 9.36 12.24
CA TYR A 68 3.66 8.22 12.53
C TYR A 68 2.40 8.67 13.26
N ALA A 69 1.34 7.86 13.16
CA ALA A 69 0.12 7.99 13.92
C ALA A 69 0.33 7.78 15.43
N GLN A 70 -0.68 8.12 16.24
CA GLN A 70 -0.64 7.96 17.68
C GLN A 70 -0.79 6.47 18.05
N HIS A 71 -1.81 5.83 17.50
CA HIS A 71 -2.18 4.45 17.77
C HIS A 71 -1.77 3.55 16.61
N LEU A 72 -0.70 2.77 16.81
CA LEU A 72 -0.27 1.75 15.86
C LEU A 72 -0.78 0.38 16.31
N ASN A 73 -1.54 -0.28 15.43
CA ASN A 73 -2.02 -1.64 15.64
C ASN A 73 -0.88 -2.63 15.89
N GLU A 74 -1.15 -3.65 16.71
CA GLU A 74 -0.19 -4.70 17.04
C GLU A 74 0.42 -5.35 15.78
N GLU A 75 -0.40 -5.62 14.75
CA GLU A 75 0.04 -6.23 13.50
C GLU A 75 1.05 -5.38 12.74
N CYS A 76 0.90 -4.05 12.79
CA CYS A 76 1.84 -3.08 12.25
C CYS A 76 3.13 -3.08 13.09
N ARG A 77 3.01 -3.06 14.42
CA ARG A 77 4.16 -3.13 15.35
C ARG A 77 4.96 -4.43 15.17
N ARG A 78 4.30 -5.55 14.86
CA ARG A 78 4.94 -6.82 14.51
C ARG A 78 5.86 -6.71 13.29
N ARG A 79 5.65 -5.71 12.40
CA ARG A 79 6.55 -5.48 11.26
C ARG A 79 8.00 -5.25 11.71
N PHE A 80 8.15 -4.52 12.81
CA PHE A 80 9.42 -4.03 13.36
C PHE A 80 10.16 -5.03 14.25
N TYR A 81 9.62 -6.25 14.41
CA TYR A 81 10.28 -7.32 15.14
C TYR A 81 10.47 -8.55 14.25
N LYS A 82 11.65 -9.18 14.38
CA LYS A 82 11.89 -10.52 13.82
C LYS A 82 11.26 -11.59 14.70
N ASN A 83 11.53 -11.55 16.01
CA ASN A 83 10.91 -12.41 17.01
C ASN A 83 10.00 -11.59 17.94
N TRP A 84 8.70 -11.57 17.62
CA TRP A 84 7.70 -10.81 18.39
C TRP A 84 7.53 -11.33 19.82
N TYR A 85 7.49 -12.65 19.99
CA TYR A 85 7.15 -13.27 21.27
C TYR A 85 8.26 -13.14 22.31
N ALA A 86 9.52 -13.21 21.89
CA ALA A 86 10.67 -12.98 22.77
C ALA A 86 10.99 -11.49 23.02
N SER A 87 10.35 -10.57 22.28
CA SER A 87 10.63 -9.14 22.40
C SER A 87 9.86 -8.48 23.54
N LYS A 88 10.40 -7.38 24.07
CA LYS A 88 9.69 -6.51 25.04
C LYS A 88 8.55 -5.69 24.41
N ARG A 89 8.33 -5.77 23.09
CA ARG A 89 7.25 -5.08 22.34
C ARG A 89 7.14 -3.58 22.66
N LYS A 90 8.26 -2.85 22.62
CA LYS A 90 8.36 -1.40 22.89
C LYS A 90 8.40 -0.50 21.65
N ALA A 91 8.17 -1.04 20.45
CA ALA A 91 8.17 -0.23 19.22
C ALA A 91 7.08 0.84 19.30
N PHE A 92 7.44 2.07 18.96
CA PHE A 92 6.59 3.26 18.94
C PHE A 92 6.01 3.73 20.29
N THR A 93 6.31 3.09 21.42
CA THR A 93 5.70 3.49 22.71
C THR A 93 6.06 4.92 23.12
N LYS A 94 7.34 5.31 22.96
CA LYS A 94 7.79 6.70 23.21
C LYS A 94 7.26 7.69 22.16
N TYR A 95 7.06 7.22 20.93
CA TYR A 95 6.56 8.07 19.85
C TYR A 95 5.09 8.41 20.06
N SER A 96 4.26 7.41 20.43
CA SER A 96 2.84 7.61 20.74
C SER A 96 2.63 8.61 21.88
N GLN A 97 3.54 8.69 22.85
CA GLN A 97 3.47 9.68 23.94
C GLN A 97 3.57 11.13 23.45
N LYS A 98 4.28 11.38 22.33
CA LYS A 98 4.38 12.74 21.76
C LYS A 98 3.03 13.32 21.33
N TRP A 99 2.06 12.47 21.01
CA TRP A 99 0.71 12.91 20.67
C TRP A 99 -0.12 13.30 21.89
N ASN A 100 0.30 12.91 23.10
CA ASN A 100 -0.36 13.30 24.35
C ASN A 100 0.26 14.60 24.90
N ASP A 101 1.58 14.74 24.85
CA ASP A 101 2.31 15.88 25.40
C ASP A 101 2.16 17.13 24.52
N ASP A 102 1.92 18.30 25.13
CA ASP A 102 1.75 19.56 24.38
C ASP A 102 3.02 19.98 23.63
N THR A 103 4.20 19.70 24.20
CA THR A 103 5.49 19.93 23.53
C THR A 103 5.66 19.00 22.34
N GLY A 104 5.21 17.74 22.46
CA GLY A 104 5.23 16.75 21.39
C GLY A 104 4.29 17.11 20.25
N LYS A 105 3.07 17.55 20.54
CA LYS A 105 2.10 18.05 19.55
C LYS A 105 2.66 19.23 18.77
N LYS A 106 3.25 20.22 19.46
CA LYS A 106 3.91 21.37 18.80
C LYS A 106 5.05 20.91 17.88
N ALA A 107 5.84 19.91 18.29
CA ALA A 107 6.88 19.35 17.45
C ALA A 107 6.31 18.67 16.19
N LEU A 108 5.24 17.89 16.33
CA LEU A 108 4.54 17.25 15.21
C LEU A 108 3.95 18.26 14.24
N ASP A 109 3.31 19.32 14.75
CA ASP A 109 2.78 20.41 13.94
C ASP A 109 3.88 21.13 13.16
N ASN A 110 5.04 21.34 13.79
CA ASN A 110 6.21 21.88 13.11
C ASN A 110 6.73 20.93 12.02
N ASP A 111 6.74 19.62 12.27
CA ASP A 111 7.13 18.62 11.27
C ASP A 111 6.17 18.65 10.06
N PHE A 112 4.86 18.73 10.28
CA PHE A 112 3.88 18.89 9.21
C PHE A 112 4.09 20.17 8.41
N LYS A 113 4.32 21.31 9.08
CA LYS A 113 4.62 22.59 8.41
C LYS A 113 5.89 22.51 7.56
N GLN A 114 6.94 21.86 8.07
CA GLN A 114 8.17 21.67 7.31
C GLN A 114 7.98 20.72 6.12
N MET A 115 7.14 19.70 6.25
CA MET A 115 6.76 18.84 5.12
C MET A 115 6.07 19.65 4.03
N THR A 116 5.11 20.50 4.39
CA THR A 116 4.43 21.38 3.44
C THR A 116 5.40 22.34 2.73
N LYS A 117 6.35 22.92 3.47
CA LYS A 117 7.29 23.92 2.93
C LYS A 117 8.36 23.32 2.01
N TYR A 118 8.96 22.19 2.39
CA TYR A 118 10.15 21.67 1.72
C TYR A 118 9.87 20.47 0.82
N CYS A 119 8.89 19.62 1.14
CA CYS A 119 8.68 18.38 0.41
C CYS A 119 7.89 18.64 -0.88
N LYS A 120 8.35 18.03 -1.99
CA LYS A 120 7.61 18.07 -3.25
C LYS A 120 6.67 16.88 -3.41
N VAL A 121 7.04 15.75 -2.81
CA VAL A 121 6.29 14.49 -2.88
C VAL A 121 5.92 14.05 -1.47
N ILE A 122 4.65 13.70 -1.29
CA ILE A 122 4.12 13.19 -0.03
C ILE A 122 3.64 11.76 -0.26
N ARG A 123 4.06 10.85 0.61
CA ARG A 123 3.64 9.45 0.62
C ARG A 123 3.02 9.12 1.97
N VAL A 124 2.00 8.27 1.98
CA VAL A 124 1.43 7.73 3.21
C VAL A 124 1.97 6.33 3.45
N LEU A 125 2.25 6.00 4.71
CA LEU A 125 2.56 4.65 5.16
C LEU A 125 1.24 3.96 5.47
N ALA A 126 0.87 3.00 4.64
CA ALA A 126 -0.32 2.20 4.83
C ALA A 126 0.06 0.75 5.13
N HIS A 127 -0.72 0.09 5.98
CA HIS A 127 -0.56 -1.34 6.21
C HIS A 127 -1.88 -2.09 6.03
N THR A 128 -1.78 -3.34 5.59
CA THR A 128 -2.93 -4.25 5.51
C THR A 128 -3.31 -4.80 6.88
N GLN A 129 -4.55 -5.24 7.02
CA GLN A 129 -5.05 -5.96 8.20
C GLN A 129 -5.01 -7.48 7.97
N MET A 130 -3.94 -8.13 8.43
CA MET A 130 -3.69 -9.55 8.19
C MET A 130 -4.61 -10.47 9.01
N LYS A 131 -5.09 -10.03 10.18
CA LYS A 131 -6.03 -10.83 10.99
C LYS A 131 -7.33 -11.13 10.25
N LEU A 132 -7.76 -10.26 9.33
CA LEU A 132 -9.00 -10.45 8.56
C LEU A 132 -8.91 -11.63 7.58
N LEU A 133 -7.73 -11.88 7.00
CA LEU A 133 -7.50 -12.90 5.96
C LEU A 133 -7.49 -14.35 6.49
N ARG A 134 -7.68 -14.55 7.82
CA ARG A 134 -7.60 -15.85 8.52
C ARG A 134 -6.38 -16.71 8.13
N LYS A 135 -5.25 -16.08 7.80
CA LYS A 135 -3.97 -16.77 7.50
C LYS A 135 -3.14 -16.94 8.78
N ARG A 136 -2.17 -17.87 8.75
CA ARG A 136 -1.21 -18.06 9.86
C ARG A 136 -0.35 -16.82 10.13
N GLN A 137 -0.09 -16.02 9.10
CA GLN A 137 0.72 -14.81 9.23
C GLN A 137 -0.06 -13.70 9.95
N LYS A 138 0.49 -13.23 11.08
CA LYS A 138 -0.06 -12.11 11.88
C LYS A 138 0.65 -10.77 11.65
N LYS A 139 1.72 -10.76 10.83
CA LYS A 139 2.58 -9.60 10.58
C LYS A 139 2.03 -8.82 9.40
N ALA A 140 1.60 -7.57 9.61
CA ALA A 140 1.09 -6.72 8.54
C ALA A 140 2.16 -6.47 7.47
N HIS A 141 1.72 -6.29 6.22
CA HIS A 141 2.53 -5.73 5.16
C HIS A 141 2.36 -4.22 5.17
N ILE A 142 3.47 -3.49 5.16
CA ILE A 142 3.51 -2.03 5.14
C ILE A 142 4.07 -1.62 3.79
N MET A 143 3.43 -0.66 3.13
CA MET A 143 3.96 -0.01 1.94
C MET A 143 3.78 1.50 2.03
N GLU A 144 4.63 2.22 1.30
CA GLU A 144 4.41 3.64 1.02
C GLU A 144 3.56 3.79 -0.23
N ILE A 145 2.52 4.62 -0.15
CA ILE A 145 1.65 4.95 -1.27
C ILE A 145 1.77 6.44 -1.52
N GLN A 146 2.08 6.83 -2.75
CA GLN A 146 2.18 8.24 -3.11
C GLN A 146 0.78 8.88 -3.19
N LEU A 147 0.66 10.09 -2.63
CA LEU A 147 -0.53 10.91 -2.84
C LEU A 147 -0.37 11.75 -4.10
N ASN A 148 -1.32 11.61 -5.02
CA ASN A 148 -1.39 12.37 -6.26
C ASN A 148 -2.59 13.32 -6.26
N GLY A 149 -2.59 14.30 -7.18
CA GLY A 149 -3.59 15.38 -7.22
C GLY A 149 -3.38 16.47 -6.17
N GLY A 150 -4.08 17.60 -6.32
CA GLY A 150 -4.01 18.75 -5.39
C GLY A 150 -2.63 19.40 -5.20
N THR A 151 -2.57 20.36 -4.28
CA THR A 151 -1.33 20.99 -3.81
C THR A 151 -0.63 20.14 -2.75
N VAL A 152 0.65 20.41 -2.46
CA VAL A 152 1.38 19.72 -1.38
C VAL A 152 0.67 19.89 -0.04
N GLU A 153 0.15 21.09 0.24
CA GLU A 153 -0.57 21.38 1.48
C GLU A 153 -1.82 20.51 1.60
N GLN A 154 -2.61 20.42 0.52
CA GLN A 154 -3.80 19.56 0.47
C GLN A 154 -3.43 18.08 0.69
N LYS A 155 -2.31 17.61 0.14
CA LYS A 155 -1.82 16.23 0.39
C LYS A 155 -1.44 16.01 1.84
N VAL A 156 -0.77 16.97 2.47
CA VAL A 156 -0.37 16.88 3.88
C VAL A 156 -1.61 16.89 4.79
N THR A 157 -2.58 17.77 4.52
CA THR A 157 -3.86 17.82 5.24
C THR A 157 -4.63 16.52 5.09
N PHE A 158 -4.79 16.03 3.85
CA PHE A 158 -5.41 14.73 3.58
C PHE A 158 -4.74 13.62 4.40
N ALA A 159 -3.41 13.55 4.37
CA ALA A 159 -2.65 12.53 5.08
C ALA A 159 -2.85 12.61 6.60
N ARG A 160 -2.92 13.81 7.18
CA ARG A 160 -3.17 14.04 8.61
C ARG A 160 -4.59 13.60 9.01
N GLU A 161 -5.59 13.95 8.22
CA GLU A 161 -6.99 13.61 8.48
C GLU A 161 -7.28 12.11 8.32
N HIS A 162 -6.48 11.40 7.53
CA HIS A 162 -6.65 9.97 7.25
C HIS A 162 -5.74 9.08 8.09
N LEU A 163 -4.97 9.63 9.04
CA LEU A 163 -4.24 8.82 10.02
C LEU A 163 -5.24 7.95 10.82
N GLU A 164 -4.88 6.68 11.00
CA GLU A 164 -5.65 5.65 11.73
C GLU A 164 -7.00 5.26 11.10
N LYS A 165 -7.38 5.89 9.99
CA LYS A 165 -8.60 5.56 9.25
C LYS A 165 -8.36 4.38 8.30
N GLN A 166 -9.42 3.61 8.11
CA GLN A 166 -9.45 2.52 7.14
C GLN A 166 -9.78 3.05 5.75
N ILE A 167 -9.04 2.57 4.75
CA ILE A 167 -9.27 2.83 3.34
C ILE A 167 -9.62 1.51 2.65
N PRO A 168 -10.87 1.35 2.20
CA PRO A 168 -11.28 0.25 1.34
C PRO A 168 -10.80 0.44 -0.10
N VAL A 169 -10.75 -0.67 -0.87
CA VAL A 169 -10.24 -0.67 -2.25
C VAL A 169 -11.05 0.20 -3.21
N ASN A 170 -12.37 0.30 -2.99
CA ASN A 170 -13.29 1.08 -3.82
C ASN A 170 -13.08 2.61 -3.72
N GLN A 171 -12.34 3.10 -2.72
CA GLN A 171 -11.93 4.50 -2.64
C GLN A 171 -10.66 4.80 -3.46
N VAL A 172 -9.91 3.76 -3.85
CA VAL A 172 -8.65 3.90 -4.57
C VAL A 172 -8.83 3.60 -6.05
N PHE A 173 -9.56 2.52 -6.36
CA PHE A 173 -9.77 2.03 -7.70
C PHE A 173 -11.24 2.05 -8.10
N SER A 174 -11.51 2.46 -9.33
CA SER A 174 -12.84 2.47 -9.94
C SER A 174 -13.12 1.16 -10.67
N LYS A 175 -14.40 0.86 -10.88
CA LYS A 175 -14.79 -0.29 -11.72
C LYS A 175 -14.37 -0.04 -13.17
N ASP A 176 -13.96 -1.11 -13.86
CA ASP A 176 -13.58 -1.13 -15.28
C ASP A 176 -12.36 -0.27 -15.65
N GLU A 177 -11.60 0.20 -14.65
CA GLU A 177 -10.32 0.87 -14.90
C GLU A 177 -9.18 -0.14 -15.11
N MET A 178 -8.23 0.22 -15.96
CA MET A 178 -7.02 -0.58 -16.18
C MET A 178 -6.03 -0.34 -15.04
N ILE A 179 -5.65 -1.42 -14.35
CA ILE A 179 -4.72 -1.38 -13.22
C ILE A 179 -3.46 -2.20 -13.51
N ASP A 180 -2.33 -1.76 -12.95
CA ASP A 180 -1.08 -2.52 -12.96
C ASP A 180 -0.98 -3.44 -11.74
N THR A 181 -0.65 -4.71 -11.95
CA THR A 181 -0.43 -5.68 -10.87
C THR A 181 1.05 -5.96 -10.68
N ILE A 182 1.62 -5.49 -9.56
CA ILE A 182 3.01 -5.75 -9.19
C ILE A 182 3.04 -6.85 -8.14
N SER A 183 3.73 -7.96 -8.42
CA SER A 183 3.85 -9.08 -7.49
C SER A 183 5.14 -9.87 -7.71
N VAL A 184 5.49 -10.72 -6.75
CA VAL A 184 6.58 -11.69 -6.88
C VAL A 184 6.02 -13.00 -7.40
N THR A 185 6.63 -13.53 -8.47
CA THR A 185 6.21 -14.80 -9.07
C THR A 185 6.47 -15.99 -8.14
N LYS A 186 5.73 -17.09 -8.34
CA LYS A 186 5.94 -18.34 -7.60
C LYS A 186 7.38 -18.84 -7.80
N GLY A 187 8.14 -18.96 -6.70
CA GLY A 187 9.48 -19.56 -6.72
C GLY A 187 9.45 -21.02 -7.19
N ARG A 188 10.33 -21.38 -8.11
CA ARG A 188 10.44 -22.73 -8.68
C ARG A 188 11.71 -23.49 -8.26
N GLY A 189 12.55 -22.90 -7.41
CA GLY A 189 13.83 -23.49 -6.98
C GLY A 189 14.88 -23.51 -8.11
N PHE A 190 15.90 -24.33 -7.95
CA PHE A 190 16.91 -24.55 -8.99
C PHE A 190 16.30 -25.27 -10.19
N LYS A 191 16.57 -24.78 -11.40
CA LYS A 191 15.96 -25.25 -12.65
C LYS A 191 17.01 -25.38 -13.75
N GLY A 192 16.94 -26.46 -14.52
CA GLY A 192 17.82 -26.68 -15.67
C GLY A 192 17.45 -25.80 -16.87
N VAL A 193 18.37 -25.68 -17.83
CA VAL A 193 18.31 -24.76 -18.98
C VAL A 193 17.02 -24.88 -19.79
N THR A 194 16.52 -26.09 -20.04
CA THR A 194 15.26 -26.29 -20.78
C THR A 194 14.05 -25.72 -20.05
N SER A 195 14.01 -25.76 -18.72
CA SER A 195 12.85 -25.25 -17.96
C SER A 195 12.95 -23.77 -17.62
N LEU A 196 14.18 -23.24 -17.57
CA LEU A 196 14.46 -21.85 -17.23
C LEU A 196 14.48 -20.95 -18.47
N TRP A 197 15.11 -21.43 -19.54
CA TRP A 197 15.37 -20.69 -20.77
C TRP A 197 14.70 -21.30 -22.01
N HIS A 198 13.96 -22.40 -21.84
CA HIS A 198 13.26 -23.07 -22.96
C HIS A 198 14.19 -23.55 -24.09
N ALA A 199 15.45 -23.82 -23.77
CA ALA A 199 16.38 -24.42 -24.72
C ALA A 199 15.90 -25.81 -25.17
N ARG A 200 15.99 -26.08 -26.48
CA ARG A 200 15.67 -27.38 -27.07
C ARG A 200 16.51 -28.48 -26.41
N LYS A 201 15.88 -29.60 -26.07
CA LYS A 201 16.61 -30.78 -25.60
C LYS A 201 17.42 -31.37 -26.76
N LEU A 202 18.67 -31.70 -26.47
CA LEU A 202 19.52 -32.46 -27.37
C LEU A 202 19.04 -33.91 -27.45
#